data_AF-A0A0E9LYT9-F1
#
_entry.id   AF-A0A0E9LYT9-F1
#
_cell.length_a   1.000
_cell.length_b   1.000
_cell.length_c   1.000
_cell.angle_alpha   90.00
_cell.angle_beta   90.00
_cell.angle_gamma   90.00
#
_symmetry.space_group_name_H-M   'P 1'
#
loop_
_entity.id
_entity.type
_entity.pdbx_description
1 polymer ?
#
loop_
_entity_poly.entity_id
_entity_poly.type
_entity_poly.pdbx_seq_one_letter_code
_entity_poly.pdbx_strand_id
1 'polypeptide(L)'
;MIKTDNEQWPDHWIELFGHFHDTLFQHYDEALSGTKHIVLKMQSFWEYFSRLFSNPHKAHKIIKKARSISAYHEAVRTILAGERV
;
A
#
# COMPACT_ATOMS: atom_id res chain seq x y z
N MET A 1 18.12 3.04 -27.82
CA MET A 1 17.22 4.08 -27.28
C MET A 1 15.86 3.42 -27.11
N ILE A 2 15.53 2.98 -25.89
CA ILE A 2 14.24 2.34 -25.65
C ILE A 2 13.20 3.45 -25.80
N LYS A 3 12.30 3.25 -26.77
CA LYS A 3 11.21 4.16 -27.08
C LYS A 3 10.32 4.26 -25.85
N THR A 4 9.90 5.47 -25.53
CA THR A 4 8.90 5.78 -24.51
C THR A 4 7.61 5.04 -24.87
N ASP A 5 7.46 3.83 -24.34
CA ASP A 5 6.20 3.09 -24.42
C ASP A 5 5.26 3.78 -23.44
N ASN A 6 4.07 4.13 -23.89
CA ASN A 6 3.13 4.95 -23.14
C ASN A 6 2.92 4.36 -21.74
N GLU A 7 3.42 5.06 -20.73
CA GLU A 7 3.32 4.76 -19.29
C GLU A 7 1.90 5.09 -18.79
N GLN A 8 0.89 4.66 -19.55
CA GLN A 8 -0.52 4.82 -19.18
C GLN A 8 -0.86 3.69 -18.22
N TRP A 9 -0.82 4.03 -16.93
CA TRP A 9 -1.39 3.19 -15.89
C TRP A 9 -2.87 2.92 -16.22
N PRO A 10 -3.39 1.70 -15.96
CA PRO A 10 -4.81 1.42 -16.14
C PRO A 10 -5.66 2.42 -15.35
N ASP A 11 -6.82 2.80 -15.89
CA ASP A 11 -7.77 3.70 -15.20
C ASP A 11 -8.16 3.16 -13.79
N HIS A 12 -8.12 1.84 -13.61
CA HIS A 12 -8.43 1.12 -12.38
C HIS A 12 -7.18 0.70 -11.58
N TRP A 13 -6.03 1.37 -11.75
CA TRP A 13 -4.79 0.96 -11.08
C TRP A 13 -4.87 0.95 -9.55
N ILE A 14 -5.72 1.80 -8.95
CA ILE A 14 -5.96 1.82 -7.50
C ILE A 14 -6.58 0.49 -7.04
N GLU A 15 -7.56 -0.02 -7.79
CA GLU A 15 -8.21 -1.31 -7.51
C GLU A 15 -7.19 -2.46 -7.65
N LEU A 16 -6.40 -2.43 -8.72
CA LEU A 16 -5.34 -3.42 -8.95
C LEU A 16 -4.31 -3.42 -7.82
N PHE A 17 -3.88 -2.23 -7.38
CA PHE A 17 -2.97 -2.08 -6.25
C PHE A 17 -3.61 -2.60 -4.95
N GLY A 18 -4.89 -2.31 -4.71
CA GLY A 18 -5.64 -2.82 -3.57
C GLY A 18 -5.64 -4.35 -3.51
N HIS A 19 -5.99 -5.02 -4.62
CA HIS A 19 -5.96 -6.48 -4.71
C HIS A 19 -4.58 -7.09 -4.52
N PHE A 20 -3.55 -6.47 -5.12
CA PHE A 20 -2.16 -6.87 -4.92
C PHE A 20 -1.75 -6.74 -3.46
N HIS A 21 -2.10 -5.60 -2.84
CA HIS A 21 -1.77 -5.29 -1.45
C HIS A 21 -2.45 -6.25 -0.47
N ASP A 22 -3.73 -6.57 -0.68
CA ASP A 22 -4.48 -7.52 0.13
C ASP A 22 -3.88 -8.94 0.03
N THR A 23 -3.52 -9.37 -1.18
CA THR A 23 -2.85 -10.66 -1.41
C THR A 23 -1.50 -10.73 -0.70
N LEU A 24 -0.71 -9.66 -0.79
CA LEU A 24 0.59 -9.55 -0.11
C LEU A 24 0.43 -9.61 1.41
N PHE A 25 -0.58 -8.90 1.94
CA PHE A 25 -0.89 -8.90 3.36
C PHE A 25 -1.24 -10.31 3.85
N GLN A 26 -2.16 -11.00 3.16
CA GLN A 26 -2.61 -12.33 3.52
C GLN A 26 -1.45 -13.33 3.55
N HIS A 27 -0.56 -13.30 2.54
CA HIS A 27 0.59 -14.20 2.51
C HIS A 27 1.52 -13.99 3.72
N TYR A 28 1.71 -12.75 4.16
CA TYR A 28 2.50 -12.46 5.36
C TYR A 28 1.77 -12.78 6.65
N ASP A 29 0.44 -12.65 6.70
CA ASP A 29 -0.37 -13.07 7.84
C ASP A 29 -0.29 -14.57 8.09
N GLU A 30 -0.27 -15.37 7.01
CA GLU A 30 -0.09 -16.82 7.05
C GLU A 30 1.35 -17.24 7.39
N ALA A 31 2.35 -16.50 6.89
CA ALA A 31 3.77 -16.85 7.05
C ALA A 31 4.41 -16.34 8.34
N LEU A 32 3.92 -15.24 8.93
CA LEU A 32 4.52 -14.61 10.10
C LEU A 32 3.69 -14.84 11.36
N SER A 33 4.35 -15.26 12.43
CA SER A 33 3.72 -15.34 13.75
C SER A 33 3.62 -13.96 14.41
N GLY A 34 2.40 -13.48 14.61
CA GLY A 34 2.12 -12.31 15.45
C GLY A 34 1.86 -11.02 14.67
N THR A 35 0.78 -10.34 15.04
CA THR A 35 0.24 -9.14 14.39
C THR A 35 1.24 -7.99 14.24
N LYS A 36 2.16 -7.84 15.21
CA LYS A 36 3.21 -6.81 15.18
C LYS A 36 4.22 -7.01 14.05
N HIS A 37 4.58 -8.26 13.76
CA HIS A 37 5.58 -8.59 12.73
C HIS A 37 5.04 -8.28 11.33
N ILE A 38 3.76 -8.59 11.11
CA ILE A 38 3.05 -8.32 9.85
C ILE A 38 2.94 -6.82 9.62
N VAL A 39 2.45 -6.05 10.60
CA VAL A 39 2.31 -4.59 10.46
C VAL A 39 3.65 -3.92 10.19
N LEU A 40 4.72 -4.34 10.90
CA LEU A 40 6.06 -3.78 10.68
C LEU A 40 6.59 -4.12 9.28
N LYS A 41 6.40 -5.37 8.82
CA LYS A 41 6.80 -5.79 7.48
C LYS A 41 6.06 -4.99 6.42
N MET A 42 4.75 -4.86 6.57
CA MET A 42 3.93 -4.11 5.64
C MET A 42 4.29 -2.62 5.64
N GLN A 43 4.58 -2.01 6.79
CA GLN A 43 5.08 -0.64 6.87
C GLN A 43 6.38 -0.41 6.09
N SER A 44 7.29 -1.39 6.08
CA SER A 44 8.54 -1.28 5.30
C SER A 44 8.30 -1.17 3.80
N PHE A 45 7.31 -1.89 3.26
CA PHE A 45 6.96 -1.77 1.83
C PHE A 45 6.39 -0.40 1.47
N TRP A 46 5.75 0.27 2.42
CA TRP A 46 5.20 1.61 2.22
C TRP A 46 6.27 2.72 2.10
N GLU A 47 7.55 2.42 2.35
CA GLU A 47 8.65 3.29 1.92
C GLU A 47 8.72 3.40 0.39
N TYR A 48 8.31 2.35 -0.32
CA TYR A 48 8.29 2.29 -1.77
C TYR A 48 6.91 2.59 -2.33
N PHE A 49 5.85 1.96 -1.79
CA PHE A 49 4.48 2.11 -2.31
C PHE A 49 3.97 3.54 -2.21
N SER A 50 4.34 4.29 -1.16
CA SER A 50 3.92 5.68 -1.01
C SER A 50 4.26 6.55 -2.24
N ARG A 51 5.31 6.22 -2.99
CA ARG A 51 5.73 6.97 -4.19
C ARG A 51 4.77 6.81 -5.38
N LEU A 52 3.87 5.83 -5.32
CA LEU A 52 2.82 5.63 -6.32
C LEU A 52 1.63 6.59 -6.14
N PHE A 53 1.55 7.25 -4.98
CA PHE A 53 0.42 8.10 -4.57
C PHE A 53 0.73 9.57 -4.84
N SER A 54 -0.32 10.39 -5.02
CA SER A 54 -0.18 11.83 -5.30
C SER A 54 0.50 12.59 -4.17
N ASN A 55 0.36 12.10 -2.93
CA ASN A 55 1.03 12.63 -1.75
C ASN A 55 1.80 11.55 -0.98
N PRO A 56 3.04 11.23 -1.40
CA PRO A 56 3.85 10.17 -0.78
C PRO A 56 4.12 10.39 0.70
N HIS A 57 4.41 11.64 1.11
CA HIS A 57 4.69 11.97 2.50
C HIS A 57 3.48 11.73 3.41
N LYS A 58 2.27 12.10 2.96
CA LYS A 58 1.04 11.87 3.72
C LYS A 58 0.74 10.37 3.82
N ALA A 59 0.81 9.65 2.70
CA ALA A 59 0.57 8.21 2.65
C ALA A 59 1.51 7.44 3.60
N HIS A 60 2.82 7.69 3.48
CA HIS A 60 3.81 7.06 4.34
C HIS A 60 3.61 7.39 5.82
N LYS A 61 3.30 8.66 6.16
CA LYS A 61 3.05 9.09 7.54
C LYS A 61 1.83 8.41 8.17
N ILE A 62 0.74 8.25 7.41
CA ILE A 62 -0.49 7.59 7.88
C ILE A 62 -0.20 6.12 8.20
N ILE A 63 0.45 5.41 7.28
CA ILE A 63 0.79 3.99 7.46
C ILE A 63 1.77 3.78 8.61
N LYS A 64 2.80 4.62 8.72
CA LYS A 64 3.80 4.56 9.79
C LYS A 64 3.20 4.78 11.18
N LYS A 65 2.02 5.39 11.29
CA LYS A 65 1.29 5.56 12.57
C LYS A 65 0.45 4.35 12.97
N ALA A 66 0.14 3.44 12.05
CA ALA A 66 -0.62 2.23 12.36
C ALA A 66 0.16 1.33 13.34
N ARG A 67 -0.50 0.83 14.39
CA ARG A 67 0.09 -0.04 15.41
C ARG A 67 -0.68 -1.35 15.62
N SER A 68 -1.80 -1.52 14.94
CA SER A 68 -2.63 -2.72 14.93
C SER A 68 -3.06 -3.03 13.50
N ILE A 69 -3.49 -4.28 13.26
CA ILE A 69 -4.01 -4.71 11.97
C ILE A 69 -5.22 -3.85 11.55
N SER A 70 -6.16 -3.61 12.47
CA SER A 70 -7.32 -2.75 12.19
C SER A 70 -6.92 -1.33 11.77
N ALA A 71 -6.00 -0.70 12.52
CA ALA A 71 -5.51 0.65 12.19
C ALA A 71 -4.73 0.66 10.87
N TYR A 72 -4.05 -0.44 10.53
CA TYR A 72 -3.34 -0.59 9.27
C TYR A 72 -4.30 -0.65 8.09
N HIS A 73 -5.34 -1.49 8.14
CA HIS A 73 -6.33 -1.55 7.05
C HIS A 73 -7.08 -0.22 6.89
N GLU A 74 -7.40 0.47 7.99
CA GLU A 74 -8.02 1.80 7.92
C GLU A 74 -7.09 2.83 7.27
N ALA A 75 -5.80 2.80 7.61
CA ALA A 75 -4.78 3.63 6.98
C ALA A 75 -4.68 3.38 5.47
N VAL A 76 -4.67 2.11 5.05
CA VAL A 76 -4.65 1.73 3.62
C VAL A 76 -5.91 2.24 2.92
N ARG A 77 -7.11 1.97 3.45
CA ARG A 77 -8.37 2.44 2.86
C ARG A 77 -8.41 3.96 2.72
N THR A 78 -7.93 4.69 3.72
CA THR A 78 -7.86 6.15 3.70
C THR A 78 -6.96 6.67 2.59
N ILE A 79 -5.85 5.97 2.32
CA ILE A 79 -4.92 6.34 1.25
C ILE A 79 -5.53 6.04 -0.12
N LEU A 80 -6.09 4.86 -0.32
CA LEU A 80 -6.71 4.47 -1.60
C LEU A 80 -7.91 5.36 -1.94
N ALA A 81 -8.79 5.64 -0.97
CA ALA A 81 -9.92 6.55 -1.17
C ALA A 81 -9.51 8.02 -1.34
N GLY A 82 -8.29 8.37 -0.92
CA GLY A 82 -7.73 9.70 -1.07
C GLY A 82 -7.22 9.99 -2.47
N GLU A 83 -6.96 8.95 -3.27
CA GLU A 83 -6.65 9.13 -4.68
C GLU A 83 -7.93 9.15 -5.49
N ARG A 84 -8.13 10.27 -6.18
CA ARG A 84 -9.30 10.49 -7.03
C ARG A 84 -9.31 9.48 -8.17
N VAL A 85 -10.46 8.84 -8.34
CA VAL A 85 -10.98 8.38 -9.65
C VAL A 85 -11.24 9.61 -10.52
#